data_AF-A0A940BSA0-F1
#
_entry.id   AF-A0A940BSA0-F1
#
_cell.length_a   1.000
_cell.length_b   1.000
_cell.length_c   1.000
_cell.angle_alpha   90.00
_cell.angle_beta   90.00
_cell.angle_gamma   90.00
#
_symmetry.space_group_name_H-M   'P 1'
#
loop_
_entity.id
_entity.type
_entity.pdbx_description
1 polymer ?
#
loop_
_entity_poly.entity_id
_entity_poly.type
_entity_poly.pdbx_seq_one_letter_code
_entity_poly.pdbx_strand_id
1 'polypeptide(L)' 'MHSRQIASRFDIRNDSVLKNNKELKITKDDKEGHGLRIEIIKRIVAKYGGMVDFFEEKNEFGVQVILPINK' A
#
# COMPACT_ATOMS: atom_id res chain seq x y z
N MET A 1 19.89 8.73 -32.95
CA MET A 1 18.66 7.93 -33.09
C MET A 1 18.13 7.66 -31.70
N HIS A 2 16.90 8.10 -31.42
CA HIS A 2 16.29 8.12 -30.09
C HIS A 2 15.94 6.70 -29.63
N SER A 3 16.72 6.15 -28.71
CA SER A 3 16.31 4.96 -27.94
C SER A 3 15.26 5.38 -26.93
N ARG A 4 14.00 5.09 -27.25
CA ARG A 4 12.83 5.35 -26.40
C ARG A 4 13.03 4.64 -25.05
N GLN A 5 13.14 5.41 -23.98
CA GLN A 5 13.09 4.92 -22.61
C GLN A 5 11.69 4.36 -22.36
N ILE A 6 11.59 3.03 -22.38
CA ILE A 6 10.49 2.27 -21.80
C ILE A 6 10.47 2.58 -20.30
N ALA A 7 9.34 3.12 -19.83
CA ALA A 7 9.09 3.51 -18.45
C ALA A 7 9.68 2.48 -17.48
N SER A 8 10.65 2.89 -16.66
CA SER A 8 11.20 2.04 -15.61
C SER A 8 10.09 1.81 -14.59
N ARG A 9 9.42 0.67 -14.77
CA ARG A 9 8.62 -0.03 -13.77
C ARG A 9 9.27 0.18 -12.40
N PHE A 10 8.54 0.75 -11.44
CA PHE A 10 8.97 0.93 -10.04
C PHE A 10 9.79 -0.29 -9.59
N ASP A 11 11.10 -0.12 -9.50
CA ASP A 11 12.01 -1.16 -9.02
C ASP A 11 11.92 -1.13 -7.48
N ILE A 12 11.16 -2.07 -6.93
CA ILE A 12 10.99 -2.26 -5.47
C ILE A 12 12.30 -2.73 -4.79
N ARG A 13 13.40 -2.98 -5.51
CA ARG A 13 14.50 -3.77 -4.96
C ARG A 13 15.43 -3.05 -3.98
N ASN A 14 15.19 -1.81 -3.54
CA ASN A 14 16.07 -1.22 -2.51
C ASN A 14 15.53 -0.06 -1.65
N ASP A 15 14.32 0.44 -1.89
CA ASP A 15 13.81 1.61 -1.18
C ASP A 15 12.62 1.23 -0.29
N SER A 16 12.83 1.32 1.03
CA SER A 16 11.80 1.02 2.03
C SER A 16 10.56 1.90 1.82
N VAL A 17 9.41 1.24 1.64
CA VAL A 17 8.09 1.83 1.51
C VAL A 17 7.72 2.58 2.79
N LEU A 18 7.97 1.97 3.95
CA LEU A 18 7.69 2.61 5.23
C LEU A 18 8.63 3.77 5.52
N LYS A 19 9.90 3.72 5.08
CA LYS A 19 10.82 4.85 5.21
C LYS A 19 10.39 6.03 4.34
N ASN A 20 10.03 5.78 3.09
CA ASN A 20 9.78 6.80 2.07
C ASN A 20 8.31 7.27 2.03
N ASN A 21 7.39 6.47 2.59
CA ASN A 21 5.95 6.75 2.64
C ASN A 21 5.32 6.25 3.95
N LYS A 22 5.79 6.78 5.09
CA LYS A 22 5.29 6.43 6.45
C LYS A 22 3.78 6.54 6.59
N GLU A 23 3.19 7.54 5.94
CA GLU A 23 1.75 7.80 6.02
C GLU A 23 0.94 6.89 5.07
N LEU A 24 1.62 6.08 4.25
CA LEU A 24 1.04 5.21 3.23
C LEU A 24 0.09 5.97 2.30
N LYS A 25 0.44 7.22 1.97
CA LYS A 25 -0.31 8.08 1.04
C LYS A 25 -0.10 7.58 -0.37
N ILE A 26 -1.19 7.35 -1.10
CA ILE A 26 -1.15 6.89 -2.48
C ILE A 26 -1.20 8.13 -3.39
N THR A 27 -0.11 8.43 -4.10
CA THR A 27 0.01 9.56 -5.05
C THR A 27 -0.38 9.19 -6.48
N LYS A 28 -1.32 8.25 -6.67
CA LYS A 28 -1.83 7.97 -8.01
C LYS A 28 -2.81 9.08 -8.38
N ASP A 29 -2.33 10.07 -9.13
CA ASP A 29 -3.10 11.19 -9.70
C ASP A 29 -4.10 10.73 -10.79
N ASP A 30 -4.64 9.51 -10.67
CA ASP A 30 -5.70 8.98 -11.53
C ASP A 30 -7.05 9.39 -10.93
N LYS A 31 -7.44 10.61 -11.27
CA LYS A 31 -8.56 11.37 -10.68
C LYS A 31 -9.97 10.84 -11.01
N GLU A 32 -10.12 9.63 -11.54
CA GLU A 32 -11.45 9.08 -11.89
C GLU A 32 -11.76 7.70 -11.31
N GLY A 33 -10.95 7.16 -10.40
CA GLY A 33 -11.27 5.86 -9.81
C GLY A 33 -10.37 5.43 -8.68
N HIS A 34 -10.74 5.79 -7.46
CA HIS A 34 -10.32 5.11 -6.23
C HIS A 34 -8.80 4.95 -6.04
N GLY A 35 -8.12 6.06 -5.71
CA GLY A 35 -6.84 6.06 -4.98
C GLY A 35 -6.94 5.57 -3.53
N LEU A 36 -8.02 4.86 -3.14
CA LEU A 36 -8.46 4.61 -1.76
C LEU A 36 -8.16 3.20 -1.22
N ARG A 37 -7.29 2.40 -1.84
CA ARG A 37 -7.16 0.96 -1.48
C ARG A 37 -6.76 0.72 -0.02
N ILE A 38 -5.82 1.51 0.51
CA ILE A 38 -5.38 1.41 1.91
C ILE A 38 -6.41 2.00 2.87
N GLU A 39 -7.06 3.09 2.49
CA GLU A 39 -8.11 3.71 3.30
C GLU A 39 -9.33 2.77 3.44
N ILE A 40 -9.70 2.06 2.38
CA ILE A 40 -10.76 1.05 2.41
C ILE A 40 -10.43 -0.06 3.41
N ILE A 41 -9.19 -0.58 3.41
CA ILE A 41 -8.75 -1.59 4.38
C ILE A 41 -8.90 -1.04 5.81
N LYS A 42 -8.37 0.16 6.07
CA LYS A 42 -8.49 0.82 7.39
C LYS A 42 -9.95 0.98 7.81
N ARG A 43 -10.83 1.40 6.90
CA ARG A 43 -12.28 1.60 7.16
C ARG A 43 -12.99 0.29 7.46
N ILE A 44 -12.71 -0.78 6.71
CA ILE A 44 -13.27 -2.11 6.96
C ILE A 44 -12.82 -2.62 8.33
N VAL A 45 -11.53 -2.56 8.60
CA VAL A 45 -10.96 -3.01 9.88
C VAL A 45 -11.58 -2.26 11.06
N ALA A 46 -11.68 -0.93 10.96
CA ALA A 46 -12.36 -0.11 11.97
C ALA A 46 -13.84 -0.49 12.14
N LYS A 47 -14.57 -0.70 11.03
CA LYS A 47 -15.99 -1.08 11.04
C LYS A 47 -16.22 -2.38 11.81
N TYR A 48 -15.32 -3.35 11.69
CA TYR A 48 -15.41 -4.64 12.36
C TYR A 48 -14.66 -4.68 13.70
N GLY A 49 -14.13 -3.56 14.20
CA GLY A 49 -13.34 -3.54 15.44
C GLY A 49 -12.08 -4.40 15.39
N GLY A 50 -11.52 -4.59 14.19
CA GLY A 50 -10.31 -5.34 13.96
C GLY A 50 -9.03 -4.51 14.11
N MET A 51 -7.90 -5.12 13.77
CA MET A 51 -6.58 -4.51 13.78
C MET A 51 -5.91 -4.63 12.41
N VAL A 52 -5.09 -3.64 12.05
CA VAL A 52 -4.31 -3.63 10.82
C VAL A 52 -2.91 -3.09 11.08
N ASP A 53 -1.90 -3.83 10.62
CA ASP A 53 -0.50 -3.45 10.71
C ASP A 53 0.17 -3.54 9.35
N PHE A 54 1.13 -2.65 9.12
CA PHE A 54 1.96 -2.61 7.91
C PHE A 54 3.40 -2.82 8.30
N PHE A 55 4.10 -3.72 7.60
CA PHE A 55 5.44 -4.13 7.97
C PHE A 55 6.31 -4.39 6.73
N GLU A 56 7.62 -4.47 6.96
CA GLU A 56 8.59 -4.85 5.94
C GLU A 56 9.46 -5.99 6.48
N GLU A 57 9.56 -7.06 5.71
CA GLU A 57 10.40 -8.22 6.02
C GLU A 57 10.99 -8.77 4.72
N LYS A 58 12.29 -9.12 4.71
CA LYS A 58 12.95 -9.81 3.57
C LYS A 58 12.73 -9.15 2.19
N ASN A 59 12.81 -7.82 2.12
CA ASN A 59 12.58 -7.01 0.92
C ASN A 59 11.13 -7.02 0.41
N GLU A 60 10.18 -7.42 1.24
CA GLU A 60 8.76 -7.39 0.94
C GLU A 60 8.06 -6.38 1.83
N PHE A 61 7.09 -5.67 1.26
CA PHE A 61 6.15 -4.84 2.00
C PHE A 61 4.86 -5.63 2.21
N GLY A 62 4.46 -5.80 3.47
CA GLY A 62 3.34 -6.61 3.87
C GLY A 62 2.25 -5.82 4.61
N VAL A 63 1.06 -6.39 4.64
CA VAL A 63 -0.06 -5.93 5.47
C VAL A 63 -0.64 -7.11 6.22
N GLN A 64 -0.84 -6.95 7.52
CA GLN A 64 -1.52 -7.91 8.38
C GLN A 64 -2.87 -7.34 8.81
N VAL A 65 -3.93 -8.13 8.64
CA VAL A 65 -5.30 -7.75 9.03
C VAL A 65 -5.87 -8.82 9.94
N ILE A 66 -6.38 -8.41 11.09
CA ILE A 66 -7.05 -9.26 12.07
C ILE A 66 -8.48 -8.75 12.23
N LEU A 67 -9.46 -9.60 11.95
CA LEU A 67 -10.88 -9.29 12.15
C LEU A 67 -11.46 -10.24 13.21
N PRO A 68 -12.23 -9.73 14.19
CA PRO A 68 -12.94 -10.59 15.12
C PRO A 68 -14.04 -11.36 14.40
N ILE A 69 -14.19 -12.64 14.74
CA ILE A 69 -15.28 -13.47 14.26
C ILE A 69 -16.44 -13.27 15.24
N ASN A 70 -17.45 -12.50 14.84
CA ASN A 70 -18.70 -12.45 15.59
C ASN A 70 -19.46 -13.76 15.33
N LYS A 71 -19.71 -14.51 16.41
CA LYS A 71 -20.59 -15.68 16.41
C LYS A 71 -22.05 -15.27 16.48
#